data_AF-A0A0B3S4A6-F1
#
_entry.id   AF-A0A0B3S4A6-F1
#
_cell.length_a   1.000
_cell.length_b   1.000
_cell.length_c   1.000
_cell.angle_alpha   90.00
_cell.angle_beta   90.00
_cell.angle_gamma   90.00
#
_symmetry.space_group_name_H-M   'P 1'
#
loop_
_entity.id
_entity.type
_entity.pdbx_description
1 polymer ?
#
loop_
_entity_poly.entity_id
_entity_poly.type
_entity_poly.pdbx_seq_one_letter_code
_entity_poly.pdbx_strand_id
1 'polypeptide(L)' 'MAVARFGWIDVLVNNAGILRFSGIETCTDEQWEQVIGINLGAFSKGFAPSPLR' A
#
# COMPACT_ATOMS: atom_id res chain seq x y z
N MET A 1 16.40 6.79 -3.81
CA MET A 1 17.21 6.43 -2.62
C MET A 1 17.60 4.94 -2.59
N ALA A 2 16.74 3.96 -2.88
CA ALA A 2 17.17 2.54 -3.02
C ALA A 2 17.88 2.24 -4.35
N VAL A 3 17.25 2.58 -5.48
CA VAL A 3 17.79 2.35 -6.83
C VAL A 3 19.17 3.00 -7.02
N ALA A 4 19.36 4.24 -6.55
CA ALA A 4 20.65 4.92 -6.63
C ALA A 4 21.78 4.21 -5.87
N ARG A 5 21.47 3.41 -4.84
CA ARG A 5 22.45 2.73 -3.99
C ARG A 5 22.69 1.28 -4.39
N PHE A 6 21.65 0.60 -4.88
CA PHE A 6 21.65 -0.85 -5.13
C PHE A 6 21.42 -1.22 -6.60
N GLY A 7 21.18 -0.25 -7.46
CA GLY A 7 20.95 -0.42 -8.90
C GLY A 7 19.52 -0.79 -9.26
N TRP A 8 18.85 -1.66 -8.49
CA TRP A 8 17.51 -2.16 -8.79
C TRP A 8 16.79 -2.70 -7.54
N ILE A 9 15.54 -3.13 -7.71
CA ILE A 9 14.71 -3.74 -6.66
C ILE A 9 14.28 -5.13 -7.14
N ASP A 10 14.78 -6.18 -6.49
CA ASP A 10 14.39 -7.58 -6.75
C ASP A 10 12.99 -7.90 -6.21
N VAL A 11 12.68 -7.40 -5.02
CA VAL A 11 11.48 -7.75 -4.27
C VAL A 11 10.90 -6.49 -3.62
N LEU A 12 9.60 -6.29 -3.80
CA LEU A 12 8.82 -5.28 -3.09
C LEU A 12 7.85 -5.97 -2.13
N VAL A 13 7.96 -5.67 -0.83
CA VAL A 13 7.03 -6.15 0.18
C VAL A 13 6.14 -5.00 0.63
N ASN A 14 4.89 -4.99 0.16
CA ASN A 14 3.86 -4.02 0.57
C ASN A 14 3.29 -4.41 1.95
N ASN A 15 4.10 -4.30 3.00
CA ASN A 15 3.70 -4.66 4.37
C ASN A 15 2.97 -3.53 5.13
N ALA A 16 3.00 -2.29 4.61
CA ALA A 16 2.33 -1.19 5.25
C ALA A 16 0.81 -1.43 5.27
N GLY A 17 0.24 -1.45 6.47
CA GLY A 17 -1.18 -1.65 6.69
C GLY A 17 -1.63 -1.03 8.00
N ILE A 18 -2.88 -0.56 8.03
CA ILE A 18 -3.53 -0.06 9.24
C ILE A 18 -4.84 -0.79 9.49
N LEU A 19 -5.29 -0.68 10.74
CA LEU A 19 -6.60 -1.16 11.17
C LEU A 19 -7.35 -0.02 11.86
N ARG A 20 -8.64 0.10 11.54
CA ARG A 20 -9.62 0.88 12.29
C ARG A 20 -10.69 -0.09 12.76
N PHE A 21 -10.78 -0.29 14.06
CA PHE A 21 -11.81 -1.15 14.63
C PHE A 21 -13.13 -0.37 14.68
N SER A 22 -14.07 -0.80 13.85
CA SER A 22 -15.46 -0.31 13.88
C SER A 22 -16.37 -1.43 13.36
N GLY A 23 -17.60 -1.47 13.85
CA GLY A 23 -18.64 -2.31 13.24
C GLY A 23 -19.05 -1.74 11.87
N ILE A 24 -19.71 -2.56 11.06
CA ILE A 24 -20.12 -2.15 9.71
C ILE A 24 -21.05 -0.93 9.71
N GLU A 25 -21.93 -0.81 10.71
CA GLU A 25 -22.87 0.32 10.84
C GLU A 25 -22.25 1.58 11.45
N THR A 26 -21.10 1.45 12.12
CA THR A 26 -20.45 2.54 12.86
C THR A 26 -19.17 3.03 12.20
N CYS A 27 -18.77 2.42 11.09
CA CYS A 27 -17.58 2.82 10.34
C CYS A 27 -17.87 4.15 9.64
N THR A 28 -17.03 5.16 9.89
CA THR A 28 -17.15 6.43 9.15
C THR A 28 -16.50 6.30 7.78
N ASP A 29 -16.94 7.12 6.83
CA ASP A 29 -16.37 7.14 5.48
C ASP A 29 -14.86 7.44 5.53
N GLU A 30 -14.41 8.32 6.42
CA GLU A 30 -12.99 8.64 6.57
C GLU A 30 -12.18 7.44 7.10
N GLN A 31 -12.76 6.65 8.03
CA GLN A 31 -12.11 5.42 8.51
C GLN A 31 -11.98 4.38 7.39
N TRP A 32 -13.05 4.23 6.61
CA TRP A 32 -13.07 3.35 5.44
C TRP A 32 -12.02 3.77 4.41
N GLU A 33 -12.01 5.05 4.03
CA GLU A 33 -11.06 5.62 3.07
C GLU A 33 -9.61 5.46 3.53
N GLN A 34 -9.33 5.65 4.83
CA GLN A 34 -7.99 5.45 5.36
C GLN A 34 -7.52 3.99 5.22
N VAL A 35 -8.36 3.03 5.61
CA VAL A 35 -8.02 1.60 5.56
C VAL A 35 -7.87 1.14 4.12
N ILE A 36 -8.82 1.48 3.23
CA ILE A 36 -8.75 1.10 1.82
C ILE A 36 -7.58 1.80 1.13
N GLY A 37 -7.37 3.08 1.39
CA GLY A 37 -6.29 3.87 0.79
C GLY A 37 -4.90 3.31 1.10
N ILE A 38 -4.66 2.91 2.34
CA ILE A 38 -3.36 2.36 2.78
C ILE A 38 -3.23 0.89 2.40
N ASN A 39 -4.20 0.05 2.76
CA ASN A 39 -4.02 -1.40 2.67
C ASN A 39 -4.19 -1.92 1.24
N LEU A 40 -5.05 -1.27 0.43
CA LEU A 40 -5.34 -1.70 -0.95
C LEU A 40 -4.81 -0.69 -1.97
N GLY A 41 -5.15 0.59 -1.81
CA GLY A 41 -4.77 1.64 -2.76
C GLY A 41 -3.26 1.76 -2.92
N ALA A 42 -2.50 1.78 -1.82
CA ALA A 42 -1.04 1.82 -1.88
C ALA A 42 -0.45 0.54 -2.48
N PHE A 43 -0.98 -0.63 -2.11
CA PHE A 43 -0.60 -1.91 -2.71
C PHE A 43 -0.76 -1.89 -4.24
N SER A 44 -1.91 -1.46 -4.75
CA SER A 44 -2.18 -1.37 -6.19
C SER A 44 -1.22 -0.42 -6.91
N LYS A 45 -0.86 0.70 -6.30
CA LYS A 45 0.12 1.65 -6.87
C LYS A 45 1.55 1.09 -6.88
N GLY A 46 1.88 0.22 -5.93
CA GLY A 46 3.15 -0.50 -5.89
C GLY A 46 3.29 -1.57 -6.98
N PHE A 47 2.19 -1.96 -7.64
CA PHE A 47 2.19 -2.93 -8.73
C PHE A 47 2.57 -2.33 -10.11
N ALA A 48 3.12 -1.11 -10.15
CA ALA A 48 3.64 -0.56 -11.40
C ALA A 48 4.61 -1.59 -12.02
N PRO A 49 4.41 -1.98 -13.30
CA PRO A 49 5.27 -2.97 -13.93
C PRO A 49 6.70 -2.45 -13.83
N SER A 50 7.56 -3.19 -13.13
CA SER A 50 8.99 -2.94 -13.16
C SER A 50 9.37 -2.87 -14.63
N PRO A 51 10.10 -1.84 -15.09
CA PRO A 51 10.66 -1.88 -16.43
C PRO A 51 11.45 -3.18 -16.49
N LEU A 52 11.02 -4.08 -17.38
CA LEU A 52 11.72 -5.31 -17.65
C LEU A 52 13.19 -4.95 -17.84
N ARG A 53 14.06 -5.75 -17.22
CA ARG A 53 15.51 -5.55 -17.23
C ARG A 53 16.04 -5.18 -18.62
#